data_AF-A0A316P717-F1
#
_entry.id   AF-A0A316P717-F1
#
_cell.length_a   1.000
_cell.length_b   1.000
_cell.length_c   1.000
_cell.angle_alpha   90.00
_cell.angle_beta   90.00
_cell.angle_gamma   90.00
#
_symmetry.space_group_name_H-M   'P 1'
#
loop_
_entity.id
_entity.type
_entity.pdbx_description
1 polymer ?
#
loop_
_entity_poly.entity_id
_entity_poly.type
_entity_poly.pdbx_seq_one_letter_code
_entity_poly.pdbx_strand_id
1 'polypeptide(L)'
;MKVVNFRNGAAKLLLVVCFVMCAGSVFAQHRYFCELKSVENNASSSMYVIFDFGTRSSYNLLGVDNDKTVVDEKGKEINFNGIVDAADYMADRGWSFVQAYSTVDDDRQVARWIFTKQAASFEEAKAGIMTKYDYKQMKKK
;
A
#
# COMPACT_ATOMS: atom_id res chain seq x y z
N MET A 1 53.72 8.04 35.72
CA MET A 1 52.94 7.06 34.93
C MET A 1 51.76 7.78 34.30
N LYS A 2 51.76 8.04 32.98
CA LYS A 2 50.63 8.69 32.28
C LYS A 2 49.63 7.60 31.87
N VAL A 3 48.48 7.56 32.52
CA VAL A 3 47.35 6.73 32.08
C VAL A 3 46.71 7.47 30.89
N VAL A 4 47.06 7.08 29.67
CA VAL A 4 46.40 7.59 28.47
C VAL A 4 45.02 6.96 28.41
N ASN A 5 43.99 7.79 28.56
CA ASN A 5 42.60 7.38 28.63
C ASN A 5 42.06 7.09 27.22
N PHE A 6 42.39 5.91 26.68
CA PHE A 6 42.08 5.50 25.30
C PHE A 6 40.60 5.07 25.08
N ARG A 7 39.77 5.01 26.12
CA ARG A 7 38.43 4.40 26.07
C ARG A 7 37.32 5.26 25.44
N ASN A 8 37.49 6.58 25.34
CA ASN A 8 36.40 7.47 24.90
C ASN A 8 36.36 7.77 23.39
N GLY A 9 37.49 7.64 22.67
CA GLY A 9 37.56 7.95 21.24
C GLY A 9 36.94 6.88 20.36
N ALA A 10 37.29 5.62 20.61
CA ALA A 10 36.77 4.47 19.85
C ALA A 10 35.26 4.28 20.01
N ALA A 11 34.72 4.47 21.22
CA ALA A 11 33.28 4.37 21.47
C ALA A 11 32.49 5.48 20.77
N LYS A 12 33.02 6.71 20.73
CA LYS A 12 32.41 7.83 19.98
C LYS A 12 32.45 7.58 18.47
N LEU A 13 33.56 7.08 17.95
CA LEU A 13 33.70 6.73 16.54
C LEU A 13 32.73 5.60 16.15
N LEU A 14 32.59 4.58 16.99
CA LEU A 14 31.66 3.47 16.78
C LEU A 14 30.21 3.98 16.73
N LEU A 15 29.82 4.88 17.65
CA LEU A 15 28.49 5.51 17.67
C LEU A 15 28.21 6.31 16.39
N VAL A 16 29.18 7.09 15.91
CA VAL A 16 29.05 7.84 14.64
C VAL A 16 28.91 6.90 13.46
N VAL A 17 29.71 5.84 13.40
CA VAL A 17 29.63 4.83 12.35
C VAL A 17 28.29 4.11 12.36
N CYS A 18 27.77 3.72 13.53
CA CYS A 18 26.43 3.15 13.67
C CYS A 18 25.33 4.11 13.19
N PHE A 19 25.42 5.40 13.53
CA PHE A 19 24.44 6.40 13.11
C PHE A 19 24.44 6.61 11.58
N VAL A 20 25.62 6.60 10.95
CA VAL A 20 25.76 6.69 9.48
C VAL A 20 25.22 5.42 8.79
N MET A 21 25.48 4.22 9.33
CA MET A 21 24.93 2.98 8.77
C MET A 21 23.40 2.91 8.87
N CYS A 22 22.83 3.34 10.00
CA CYS A 22 21.37 3.40 10.17
C CYS A 22 20.72 4.43 9.21
N ALA A 23 21.40 5.54 8.93
CA ALA A 23 20.93 6.52 7.94
C ALA A 23 20.97 5.93 6.50
N GLY A 24 22.01 5.15 6.15
CA GLY A 24 22.15 4.49 4.85
C GLY A 24 20.98 3.55 4.51
N SER A 25 20.46 2.81 5.49
CA SER A 25 19.30 1.91 5.30
C SER A 25 18.00 2.65 4.98
N VAL A 26 17.88 3.94 5.33
CA VAL A 26 16.69 4.77 5.01
C VAL A 26 16.67 5.13 3.51
N PHE A 27 17.81 5.13 2.82
CA PHE A 27 17.90 5.54 1.41
C PHE A 27 17.56 4.45 0.38
N ALA A 28 17.43 3.19 0.79
CA ALA A 28 17.05 2.09 -0.11
C ALA A 28 15.52 1.93 -0.24
N GLN A 29 14.78 3.04 -0.28
CA GLN A 29 13.33 3.01 -0.45
C GLN A 29 12.95 3.11 -1.94
N HIS A 30 12.07 2.22 -2.38
CA HIS A 30 11.43 2.27 -3.69
C HIS A 30 10.04 2.90 -3.57
N ARG A 31 9.62 3.61 -4.63
CA ARG A 31 8.29 4.22 -4.71
C ARG A 31 7.31 3.26 -5.34
N TYR A 32 6.34 2.80 -4.55
CA TYR A 32 5.24 1.94 -5.00
C TYR A 32 3.98 2.76 -5.28
N PHE A 33 3.11 2.25 -6.14
CA PHE A 33 1.86 2.89 -6.53
C PHE A 33 0.67 1.96 -6.32
N CYS A 34 -0.49 2.56 -6.02
CA CYS A 34 -1.78 1.89 -5.95
C CYS A 34 -2.82 2.80 -6.59
N GLU A 35 -3.65 2.25 -7.46
CA GLU A 35 -4.81 2.94 -8.02
C GLU A 35 -6.08 2.44 -7.31
N LEU A 36 -6.80 3.36 -6.68
CA LEU A 36 -8.16 3.11 -6.22
C LEU A 36 -9.13 3.37 -7.37
N LYS A 37 -10.04 2.41 -7.63
CA LYS A 37 -11.12 2.57 -8.62
C LYS A 37 -12.47 2.47 -7.92
N SER A 38 -13.31 3.48 -8.07
CA SER A 38 -14.71 3.39 -7.68
C SER A 38 -15.51 2.74 -8.82
N VAL A 39 -16.15 1.61 -8.55
CA VAL A 39 -17.05 0.99 -9.51
C VAL A 39 -18.45 0.96 -8.92
N GLU A 40 -19.41 1.50 -9.68
CA GLU A 40 -20.82 1.38 -9.36
C GLU A 40 -21.28 -0.07 -9.56
N ASN A 41 -22.01 -0.61 -8.58
CA ASN A 41 -22.64 -1.91 -8.74
C ASN A 41 -23.93 -1.75 -9.56
N ASN A 42 -24.01 -2.38 -10.73
CA ASN A 42 -25.19 -2.29 -11.57
C ASN A 42 -26.45 -2.92 -10.93
N ALA A 43 -26.31 -3.74 -9.90
CA ALA A 43 -27.42 -4.42 -9.22
C ALA A 43 -27.87 -3.75 -7.91
N SER A 44 -27.12 -2.79 -7.37
CA SER A 44 -27.45 -2.08 -6.13
C SER A 44 -26.79 -0.70 -6.10
N SER A 45 -27.37 0.26 -5.37
CA SER A 45 -26.74 1.58 -5.12
C SER A 45 -25.43 1.52 -4.32
N SER A 46 -24.89 0.33 -4.06
CA SER A 46 -23.62 0.13 -3.36
C SER A 46 -22.44 0.33 -4.32
N MET A 47 -21.47 1.13 -3.93
CA MET A 47 -20.19 1.23 -4.61
C MET A 47 -19.21 0.25 -3.97
N TYR A 48 -18.29 -0.32 -4.76
CA TYR A 48 -17.12 -0.99 -4.20
C TYR A 48 -15.84 -0.37 -4.75
N VAL A 49 -14.77 -0.45 -3.95
CA VAL A 49 -13.46 0.13 -4.27
C VAL A 49 -12.46 -0.97 -4.53
N ILE A 50 -11.82 -0.91 -5.69
CA ILE A 50 -10.75 -1.81 -6.10
C ILE A 50 -9.42 -1.19 -5.71
N PHE A 51 -8.50 -2.01 -5.17
CA PHE A 51 -7.14 -1.60 -4.87
C PHE A 51 -6.20 -2.24 -5.90
N ASP A 52 -5.78 -1.48 -6.91
CA ASP A 52 -4.93 -1.97 -7.99
C ASP A 52 -3.46 -1.60 -7.75
N PHE A 53 -2.67 -2.60 -7.35
CA PHE A 53 -1.22 -2.46 -7.16
C PHE A 53 -0.40 -2.79 -8.42
N GLY A 54 -1.03 -2.98 -9.59
CA GLY A 54 -0.35 -3.24 -10.85
C GLY A 54 0.22 -4.66 -11.01
N THR A 55 -0.04 -5.58 -10.08
CA THR A 55 0.47 -6.96 -10.12
C THR A 55 -0.34 -7.90 -11.01
N ARG A 56 -1.56 -7.51 -11.38
CA ARG A 56 -2.46 -8.27 -12.27
C ARG A 56 -3.51 -7.34 -12.89
N SER A 57 -4.19 -7.76 -13.96
CA SER A 57 -5.27 -6.98 -14.58
C SER A 57 -6.38 -6.66 -13.58
N SER A 58 -6.96 -5.46 -13.66
CA SER A 58 -8.16 -5.06 -12.89
C SER A 58 -9.46 -5.62 -13.45
N TYR A 59 -9.40 -6.25 -14.63
CA TYR A 59 -10.53 -6.87 -15.30
C TYR A 59 -10.24 -8.34 -15.59
N ASN A 60 -11.28 -9.16 -15.49
CA ASN A 60 -11.32 -10.55 -15.91
C ASN A 60 -12.50 -10.76 -16.89
N LEU A 61 -12.73 -12.00 -17.33
CA LEU A 61 -13.80 -12.34 -18.28
C LEU A 61 -15.22 -11.99 -17.79
N LEU A 62 -15.40 -11.74 -16.50
CA LEU A 62 -16.67 -11.38 -15.86
C LEU A 62 -16.76 -9.88 -15.52
N GLY A 63 -15.85 -9.07 -16.05
CA GLY A 63 -15.76 -7.64 -15.78
C GLY A 63 -14.72 -7.32 -14.73
N VAL A 64 -15.10 -6.59 -13.69
CA VAL A 64 -14.18 -6.11 -12.66
C VAL A 64 -13.69 -7.24 -11.76
N ASP A 65 -12.39 -7.27 -11.47
CA ASP A 65 -11.79 -8.29 -10.61
C ASP A 65 -12.05 -8.02 -9.11
N ASN A 66 -13.16 -8.55 -8.60
CA ASN A 66 -13.54 -8.45 -7.19
C ASN A 66 -12.52 -9.04 -6.22
N ASP A 67 -11.55 -9.85 -6.67
CA ASP A 67 -10.50 -10.36 -5.79
C ASP A 67 -9.50 -9.26 -5.37
N LYS A 68 -9.60 -8.06 -5.96
CA LYS A 68 -8.82 -6.87 -5.59
C LYS A 68 -9.52 -5.98 -4.55
N THR A 69 -10.70 -6.36 -4.09
CA THR A 69 -11.32 -5.71 -2.92
C THR A 69 -10.53 -6.04 -1.65
N VAL A 70 -10.55 -5.13 -0.68
CA VAL A 70 -9.87 -5.31 0.61
C VAL A 70 -10.79 -6.09 1.57
N VAL A 71 -10.18 -6.98 2.36
CA VAL A 71 -10.85 -7.82 3.35
C VAL A 71 -10.27 -7.63 4.74
N ASP A 72 -11.07 -7.90 5.76
CA ASP A 72 -10.62 -8.01 7.14
C ASP A 72 -9.84 -9.31 7.41
N GLU A 73 -9.38 -9.49 8.64
CA GLU A 73 -8.62 -10.66 9.09
C GLU A 73 -9.38 -12.00 8.93
N LYS A 74 -10.71 -11.95 8.84
CA LYS A 74 -11.58 -13.12 8.65
C LYS A 74 -11.88 -13.37 7.17
N GLY A 75 -11.40 -12.50 6.26
CA GLY A 75 -11.65 -12.57 4.83
C GLY A 75 -12.99 -11.95 4.42
N LYS A 76 -13.65 -11.18 5.30
CA LYS A 76 -14.87 -10.44 4.97
C LYS A 76 -14.51 -9.14 4.27
N GLU A 77 -15.17 -8.84 3.15
CA GLU A 77 -14.96 -7.58 2.42
C GLU A 77 -15.24 -6.36 3.32
N ILE A 78 -14.34 -5.39 3.26
CA ILE A 78 -14.48 -4.10 3.92
C ILE A 78 -15.31 -3.19 2.99
N ASN A 79 -16.47 -2.77 3.47
CA ASN A 79 -17.33 -1.84 2.74
C ASN A 79 -16.91 -0.41 3.05
N PHE A 80 -16.56 0.34 2.02
CA PHE A 80 -16.27 1.77 2.11
C PHE A 80 -17.51 2.57 1.71
N ASN A 81 -17.77 3.68 2.41
CA ASN A 81 -18.88 4.58 2.06
C ASN A 81 -18.67 5.30 0.72
N GLY A 82 -17.42 5.39 0.26
CA GLY A 82 -17.03 6.02 -1.00
C GLY A 82 -15.52 5.98 -1.18
N ILE A 83 -15.02 6.58 -2.27
CA ILE A 83 -13.58 6.59 -2.57
C ILE A 83 -12.77 7.43 -1.57
N VAL A 84 -13.41 8.40 -0.90
CA VAL A 84 -12.80 9.21 0.17
C VAL A 84 -12.55 8.37 1.43
N ASP A 85 -13.51 7.53 1.83
CA ASP A 85 -13.34 6.60 2.96
C ASP A 85 -12.23 5.58 2.68
N ALA A 86 -12.15 5.08 1.45
CA ALA A 86 -11.03 4.24 1.01
C ALA A 86 -9.69 5.01 0.95
N ALA A 87 -9.71 6.32 0.66
CA ALA A 87 -8.53 7.18 0.70
C ALA A 87 -8.01 7.36 2.13
N ASP A 88 -8.90 7.57 3.11
CA ASP A 88 -8.53 7.65 4.53
C ASP A 88 -7.90 6.33 4.99
N TYR A 89 -8.48 5.19 4.60
CA TYR A 89 -7.90 3.87 4.86
C TYR A 89 -6.47 3.70 4.31
N MET A 90 -6.19 4.27 3.13
CA MET A 90 -4.86 4.29 2.53
C MET A 90 -3.91 5.24 3.28
N ALA A 91 -4.39 6.43 3.64
CA ALA A 91 -3.62 7.44 4.37
C ALA A 91 -3.17 6.92 5.74
N ASP A 92 -4.06 6.24 6.48
CA ASP A 92 -3.75 5.58 7.77
C ASP A 92 -2.63 4.55 7.67
N ARG A 93 -2.36 4.04 6.46
CA ARG A 93 -1.31 3.05 6.16
C ARG A 93 -0.09 3.65 5.49
N GLY A 94 0.04 4.97 5.53
CA GLY A 94 1.20 5.71 5.02
C GLY A 94 1.23 5.87 3.51
N TRP A 95 0.11 5.66 2.82
CA TRP A 95 -0.01 5.98 1.40
C TRP A 95 -0.38 7.45 1.22
N SER A 96 0.28 8.14 0.30
CA SER A 96 0.04 9.54 -0.05
C SER A 96 -0.73 9.64 -1.35
N PHE A 97 -1.75 10.49 -1.37
CA PHE A 97 -2.49 10.82 -2.60
C PHE A 97 -1.57 11.55 -3.61
N VAL A 98 -1.71 11.21 -4.89
CA VAL A 98 -0.93 11.80 -5.99
C VAL A 98 -1.84 12.57 -6.95
N GLN A 99 -2.88 11.92 -7.47
CA GLN A 99 -3.79 12.52 -8.44
C GLN A 99 -5.12 11.77 -8.51
N ALA A 100 -6.15 12.44 -9.03
CA ALA A 100 -7.43 11.83 -9.36
C ALA A 100 -7.86 12.21 -10.78
N TYR A 101 -8.50 11.29 -11.48
CA TYR A 101 -9.07 11.49 -12.80
C TYR A 101 -10.27 10.55 -12.99
N SER A 102 -11.07 10.79 -14.03
CA SER A 102 -12.19 9.93 -14.39
C SER A 102 -12.01 9.37 -15.79
N THR A 103 -12.46 8.14 -16.00
CA THR A 103 -12.56 7.53 -17.33
C THR A 103 -13.94 6.97 -17.56
N VAL A 104 -14.19 6.57 -18.80
CA VAL A 104 -15.36 5.78 -19.17
C VAL A 104 -14.86 4.39 -19.54
N ASP A 105 -15.27 3.38 -18.77
CA ASP A 105 -14.97 1.97 -19.01
C ASP A 105 -16.28 1.22 -19.26
N ASP A 106 -16.46 0.64 -20.45
CA ASP A 106 -17.70 -0.05 -20.85
C ASP A 106 -18.95 0.80 -20.53
N ASP A 107 -18.97 2.05 -21.01
CA ASP A 107 -20.03 3.04 -20.79
C ASP A 107 -20.30 3.43 -19.32
N ARG A 108 -19.39 3.11 -18.39
CA ARG A 108 -19.48 3.49 -16.98
C ARG A 108 -18.43 4.52 -16.61
N GLN A 109 -18.84 5.58 -15.94
CA GLN A 109 -17.89 6.53 -15.37
C GLN A 109 -17.17 5.89 -14.17
N VAL A 110 -15.84 5.88 -14.21
CA VAL A 110 -15.00 5.32 -13.15
C VAL A 110 -14.10 6.43 -12.62
N ALA A 111 -14.20 6.75 -11.32
CA ALA A 111 -13.23 7.61 -10.67
C ALA A 111 -11.99 6.80 -10.27
N ARG A 112 -10.81 7.36 -10.58
CA ARG A 112 -9.51 6.72 -10.38
C ARG A 112 -8.59 7.62 -9.59
N TRP A 113 -8.11 7.14 -8.45
CA TRP A 113 -7.27 7.91 -7.55
C TRP A 113 -5.95 7.18 -7.37
N ILE A 114 -4.84 7.84 -7.68
CA ILE A 114 -3.50 7.29 -7.59
C ILE A 114 -2.90 7.66 -6.24
N PHE A 115 -2.39 6.64 -5.55
CA PHE A 115 -1.66 6.74 -4.30
C PHE A 115 -0.24 6.22 -4.46
N THR A 116 0.67 6.72 -3.64
CA THR A 116 2.06 6.27 -3.60
C THR A 116 2.58 6.06 -2.18
N LYS A 117 3.54 5.16 -2.01
CA LYS A 117 4.23 4.92 -0.74
C LYS A 117 5.69 4.57 -0.99
N GLN A 118 6.59 5.12 -0.18
CA GLN A 118 7.99 4.71 -0.16
C GLN A 118 8.18 3.57 0.84
N ALA A 119 8.82 2.48 0.40
CA ALA A 119 9.09 1.31 1.23
C ALA A 119 10.32 0.55 0.71
N ALA A 120 10.96 -0.29 1.53
CA ALA A 120 12.09 -1.11 1.08
C ALA A 120 11.66 -2.31 0.22
N SER A 121 10.39 -2.70 0.29
CA SER A 121 9.82 -3.77 -0.54
C SER A 121 8.33 -3.56 -0.81
N PHE A 122 7.78 -4.27 -1.80
CA PHE A 122 6.35 -4.24 -2.09
C PHE A 122 5.52 -4.74 -0.91
N GLU A 123 6.02 -5.75 -0.19
CA GLU A 123 5.30 -6.34 0.95
C GLU A 123 5.25 -5.39 2.14
N GLU A 124 6.30 -4.61 2.34
CA GLU A 124 6.29 -3.52 3.32
C GLU A 124 5.35 -2.37 2.89
N ALA A 125 5.33 -2.01 1.60
CA ALA A 125 4.40 -1.00 1.10
C ALA A 125 2.94 -1.42 1.36
N LYS A 126 2.62 -2.67 1.05
CA LYS A 126 1.28 -3.26 1.16
C LYS A 126 0.93 -3.74 2.57
N ALA A 127 1.87 -3.70 3.52
CA ALA A 127 1.63 -4.15 4.89
C ALA A 127 0.35 -3.51 5.49
N GLY A 128 -0.51 -4.36 6.08
CA GLY A 128 -1.80 -3.94 6.62
C GLY A 128 -2.92 -3.78 5.58
N ILE A 129 -2.68 -4.07 4.30
CA ILE A 129 -3.70 -4.12 3.24
C ILE A 129 -3.81 -5.55 2.71
N MET A 130 -4.88 -6.23 3.07
CA MET A 130 -5.18 -7.58 2.60
C MET A 130 -6.26 -7.53 1.54
N THR A 131 -5.95 -7.94 0.32
CA THR A 131 -6.98 -8.16 -0.70
C THR A 131 -7.59 -9.54 -0.55
N LYS A 132 -8.80 -9.74 -1.11
CA LYS A 132 -9.44 -11.05 -1.17
C LYS A 132 -8.56 -12.09 -1.88
N TYR A 133 -7.79 -11.69 -2.89
CA TYR A 133 -6.77 -12.54 -3.51
C TYR A 133 -5.71 -12.99 -2.50
N ASP A 134 -5.12 -12.06 -1.75
CA ASP A 134 -4.07 -12.38 -0.78
C ASP A 134 -4.58 -13.37 0.26
N TYR A 135 -5.80 -13.14 0.78
CA TYR A 135 -6.44 -14.04 1.73
C TYR A 135 -6.62 -15.46 1.15
N LYS A 136 -7.09 -15.57 -0.11
CA LYS A 136 -7.20 -16.87 -0.79
C LYS A 136 -5.85 -17.57 -0.95
N GLN A 137 -4.78 -16.84 -1.28
CA GLN A 137 -3.44 -17.42 -1.40
C GLN A 137 -2.89 -17.87 -0.04
N MET A 138 -3.15 -17.10 1.03
CA MET A 138 -2.78 -17.48 2.40
C MET A 138 -3.46 -18.79 2.83
N LYS A 139 -4.73 -19.01 2.48
CA LYS A 139 -5.47 -20.24 2.84
C LYS A 139 -5.04 -21.49 2.06
N LYS A 140 -4.31 -21.33 0.96
CA LYS A 140 -3.81 -22.44 0.14
C LYS A 140 -2.43 -22.95 0.57
N LYS A 141 -1.73 -22.19 1.41
CA LYS A 141 -0.46 -22.58 2.03
C LYS A 141 -0.74 -23.37 3.31
#